data_AF-A0A329U017-F1
#
_entry.id   AF-A0A329U017-F1
#
_cell.length_a   1.000
_cell.length_b   1.000
_cell.length_c   1.000
_cell.angle_alpha   90.00
_cell.angle_beta   90.00
_cell.angle_gamma   90.00
#
_symmetry.space_group_name_H-M   'P 1'
#
loop_
_entity.id
_entity.type
_entity.pdbx_description
1 polymer ?
#
loop_
_entity_poly.entity_id
_entity_poly.type
_entity_poly.pdbx_seq_one_letter_code
_entity_poly.pdbx_strand_id
1 'polypeptide(L)'
;MNMRKLSINKACVLLGTLLLLAVGAVCTAVHLLTQNITAVRCVFLFSLFVLLCVICFVALIRRKLVRFSDAFCGQMDDMLSENMQPKQTVEEENLFYKINYRLGRLYEVMQENKNSIAKERADLQELISDISHQVKTPIANLKMINNTLLENEVPPQKQKEFLTAQASQLDKLDFLMQAMIKTSRLETGVISLEQKQQPVYDTLAAALGGILLNAEKKQIDVQVECPEHLDARHDRKWTSEALFNILDNAVKYTPAGGQIHVSVEGWEMYVKIDIADTGIGISEQHQGTIFKRFYREDAVHDVDGIGIGLYLAREIVTLQGGYIRVVSEVGKGSTFSVFLLRK
;
A
#
# COMPACT_ATOMS: atom_id res chain seq x y z
N MET A 1 6.28 40.26 -20.87
CA MET A 1 5.58 40.78 -22.06
C MET A 1 4.12 41.02 -21.66
N ASN A 2 3.75 42.29 -21.46
CA ASN A 2 2.53 42.74 -20.80
C ASN A 2 1.30 42.59 -21.73
N MET A 3 0.60 41.46 -21.65
CA MET A 3 -0.79 41.41 -22.13
C MET A 3 -1.67 42.15 -21.14
N ARG A 4 -1.84 43.46 -21.35
CA ARG A 4 -2.85 44.27 -20.67
C ARG A 4 -4.19 43.55 -20.81
N LYS A 5 -4.74 43.13 -19.66
CA LYS A 5 -6.11 42.66 -19.45
C LYS A 5 -7.09 43.59 -20.17
N LEU A 6 -7.42 43.30 -21.41
CA LEU A 6 -8.65 43.78 -22.02
C LEU A 6 -9.74 43.01 -21.30
N SER A 7 -10.24 43.57 -20.19
CA SER A 7 -11.44 43.04 -19.55
C SER A 7 -12.50 42.85 -20.64
N ILE A 8 -13.20 41.73 -20.63
CA ILE A 8 -14.27 41.42 -21.59
C ILE A 8 -15.23 42.61 -21.71
N ASN A 9 -15.43 43.38 -20.63
CA ASN A 9 -16.20 44.62 -20.64
C ASN A 9 -15.60 45.70 -21.56
N LYS A 10 -14.29 45.92 -21.54
CA LYS A 10 -13.60 46.87 -22.43
C LYS A 10 -13.66 46.41 -23.88
N ALA A 11 -13.54 45.10 -24.13
CA ALA A 11 -13.66 44.52 -25.46
C ALA A 11 -15.09 44.70 -26.02
N CYS A 12 -16.12 44.41 -25.21
CA CYS A 12 -17.52 44.60 -25.58
C CYS A 12 -17.88 46.07 -25.81
N VAL A 13 -17.36 46.98 -24.97
CA VAL A 13 -17.55 48.43 -25.16
C VAL A 13 -16.89 48.91 -26.45
N LEU A 14 -15.65 48.50 -26.73
CA LEU A 14 -14.96 48.84 -27.98
C LEU A 14 -15.71 48.30 -29.20
N LEU A 15 -16.14 47.04 -29.16
CA LEU A 15 -16.91 46.43 -30.25
C LEU A 15 -18.25 47.15 -30.47
N GLY A 16 -18.95 47.50 -29.39
CA GLY A 16 -20.18 48.27 -29.43
C GLY A 16 -20.00 49.67 -30.01
N THR A 17 -18.93 50.38 -29.64
CA THR A 17 -18.59 51.69 -30.23
C THR A 17 -18.27 51.60 -31.72
N LEU A 18 -17.57 50.54 -32.14
CA LEU A 18 -17.20 50.33 -33.54
C LEU A 18 -18.42 49.99 -34.41
N LEU A 19 -19.33 49.17 -33.87
CA LEU A 19 -20.63 48.89 -34.49
C LEU A 19 -21.49 50.15 -34.64
N LEU A 20 -21.57 51.00 -33.61
CA LEU A 20 -22.31 52.27 -33.69
C LEU A 20 -21.74 53.23 -34.74
N LEU A 21 -20.41 53.33 -34.83
CA LEU A 21 -19.74 54.14 -35.87
C LEU A 21 -20.01 53.58 -37.28
N ALA A 22 -19.98 52.26 -37.45
CA ALA A 22 -20.28 51.61 -38.73
C ALA A 22 -21.73 51.85 -39.16
N VAL A 23 -22.69 51.74 -38.23
CA VAL A 23 -24.12 52.04 -38.49
C VAL A 23 -24.29 53.51 -38.89
N GLY A 24 -23.60 54.43 -38.23
CA GLY A 24 -23.58 55.85 -38.61
C GLY A 24 -23.08 56.07 -40.03
N ALA A 25 -21.97 55.43 -40.41
CA ALA A 25 -21.39 55.53 -41.76
C ALA A 25 -22.28 54.92 -42.86
N VAL A 26 -22.95 53.80 -42.57
CA VAL A 26 -23.89 53.17 -43.52
C VAL A 26 -25.13 54.04 -43.70
N CYS A 27 -25.69 54.59 -42.61
CA CYS A 27 -26.83 55.50 -42.68
C CYS A 27 -26.54 56.78 -43.47
N THR A 28 -25.36 57.39 -43.28
CA THR A 28 -24.95 58.58 -44.05
C THR A 28 -24.71 58.26 -45.52
N ALA A 29 -24.08 57.13 -45.84
CA ALA A 29 -23.88 56.67 -47.21
C ALA A 29 -25.23 56.42 -47.93
N VAL A 30 -26.18 55.75 -47.27
CA VAL A 30 -27.53 55.52 -47.81
C VAL A 30 -28.27 56.84 -48.04
N HIS A 31 -28.15 57.80 -47.12
CA HIS A 31 -28.76 59.12 -47.28
C HIS A 31 -28.20 59.89 -48.49
N LEU A 32 -26.87 59.88 -48.66
CA LEU A 32 -26.18 60.51 -49.79
C LEU A 32 -26.57 59.87 -51.14
N LEU A 33 -26.73 58.54 -51.19
CA LEU A 33 -27.01 57.83 -52.45
C LEU A 33 -28.48 57.89 -52.87
N THR A 34 -29.41 57.87 -51.92
CA THR A 34 -30.85 57.69 -52.23
C THR A 34 -31.70 58.94 -52.03
N GLN A 35 -31.21 59.94 -51.27
CA GLN A 35 -31.97 61.11 -50.77
C GLN A 35 -33.32 60.76 -50.11
N ASN A 36 -33.56 59.48 -49.79
CA ASN A 36 -34.84 58.99 -49.31
C ASN A 36 -34.78 58.73 -47.80
N ILE A 37 -35.53 59.54 -47.04
CA ILE A 37 -35.57 59.48 -45.58
C ILE A 37 -36.17 58.16 -45.08
N THR A 38 -37.07 57.53 -45.84
CA THR A 38 -37.70 56.26 -45.43
C THR A 38 -36.71 55.09 -45.47
N ALA A 39 -35.85 55.04 -46.49
CA ALA A 39 -34.79 54.02 -46.60
C ALA A 39 -33.78 54.12 -45.44
N VAL A 40 -33.36 55.34 -45.07
CA VAL A 40 -32.47 55.58 -43.93
C VAL A 40 -33.10 55.11 -42.61
N ARG A 41 -34.40 55.37 -42.40
CA ARG A 41 -35.13 54.89 -41.21
C ARG A 41 -35.18 53.37 -41.13
N CYS A 42 -35.43 52.67 -42.23
CA CYS A 42 -35.43 51.20 -42.25
C CYS A 42 -34.05 50.60 -41.92
N VAL A 43 -32.98 51.15 -42.51
CA VAL A 43 -31.60 50.69 -42.25
C VAL A 43 -31.20 50.94 -40.80
N PHE A 44 -31.57 52.09 -40.23
CA PHE A 44 -31.33 52.40 -38.83
C PHE A 44 -32.07 51.44 -37.89
N LEU A 45 -33.36 51.16 -38.14
CA LEU A 45 -34.15 50.23 -37.32
C LEU A 45 -33.60 48.80 -37.39
N PHE A 46 -33.21 48.33 -38.57
CA PHE A 46 -32.58 47.02 -38.74
C PHE A 46 -31.25 46.93 -37.99
N SER A 47 -30.43 47.98 -38.06
CA SER A 47 -29.15 48.05 -37.35
C SER A 47 -29.32 48.04 -35.83
N LEU A 48 -30.33 48.76 -35.32
CA LEU A 48 -30.69 48.76 -33.90
C LEU A 48 -31.15 47.37 -33.44
N PHE A 49 -31.95 46.68 -34.26
CA PHE A 49 -32.37 45.31 -33.99
C PHE A 49 -31.18 44.35 -33.90
N VAL A 50 -30.26 44.40 -34.86
CA VAL A 50 -29.03 43.58 -34.85
C VAL A 50 -28.19 43.87 -33.59
N LEU A 51 -28.02 45.14 -33.23
CA LEU A 51 -27.29 45.52 -32.01
C LEU A 51 -27.94 44.93 -30.75
N LEU A 52 -29.27 45.00 -30.64
CA LEU A 52 -30.02 44.43 -29.52
C LEU A 52 -29.89 42.90 -29.45
N CYS A 53 -29.91 42.22 -30.59
CA CYS A 53 -29.65 40.78 -30.66
C CYS A 53 -28.23 40.42 -30.18
N VAL A 54 -27.21 41.17 -30.59
CA VAL A 54 -25.83 40.96 -30.14
C VAL A 54 -25.68 41.20 -28.64
N ILE A 55 -26.26 42.28 -28.11
CA ILE A 55 -26.24 42.57 -26.66
C ILE A 55 -26.92 41.44 -25.87
N CYS A 56 -28.08 40.97 -26.34
CA CYS A 56 -28.80 39.87 -25.72
C CYS A 56 -27.98 38.57 -25.74
N PHE A 57 -27.38 38.23 -26.88
CA PHE A 57 -26.52 37.05 -27.03
C PHE A 57 -25.30 37.09 -26.09
N VAL A 58 -24.60 38.23 -26.02
CA VAL A 58 -23.47 38.41 -25.10
C VAL A 58 -23.91 38.31 -23.64
N ALA A 59 -25.06 38.90 -23.29
CA ALA A 59 -25.60 38.81 -21.93
C ALA A 59 -25.97 37.37 -21.54
N LEU A 60 -26.51 36.58 -22.47
CA LEU A 60 -26.82 35.15 -22.26
C LEU A 60 -25.56 34.32 -22.04
N ILE A 61 -24.54 34.49 -22.90
CA ILE A 61 -23.25 33.80 -22.74
C ILE A 61 -22.61 34.16 -21.40
N ARG A 62 -22.56 35.44 -21.05
CA ARG A 62 -22.00 35.90 -19.77
C ARG A 62 -22.73 35.28 -18.59
N ARG A 63 -24.07 35.27 -18.60
CA ARG A 63 -24.87 34.65 -17.54
C ARG A 63 -24.60 33.14 -17.42
N LYS A 64 -24.46 32.43 -18.54
CA LYS A 64 -24.13 30.99 -18.54
C LYS A 64 -22.72 30.75 -18.00
N LEU A 65 -21.75 31.57 -18.38
CA LEU A 65 -20.34 31.44 -17.96
C LEU A 65 -20.12 31.77 -16.48
N VAL A 66 -20.81 32.80 -15.96
CA VAL A 66 -20.76 33.13 -14.52
C VAL A 66 -21.38 31.99 -13.69
N ARG A 67 -22.58 31.52 -14.06
CA ARG A 67 -23.21 30.37 -13.36
C ARG A 67 -22.33 29.12 -13.37
N PHE A 68 -21.64 28.86 -14.48
CA PHE A 68 -20.67 27.77 -14.55
C PHE A 68 -19.49 28.00 -13.62
N SER A 69 -18.88 29.19 -13.63
CA SER A 69 -17.76 29.52 -12.75
C SER A 69 -18.15 29.38 -11.29
N ASP A 70 -19.33 29.85 -10.91
CA ASP A 70 -19.82 29.75 -9.52
C ASP A 70 -20.07 28.29 -9.14
N ALA A 71 -20.68 27.49 -10.03
CA ALA A 71 -20.88 26.06 -9.80
C ALA A 71 -19.56 25.27 -9.74
N PHE A 72 -18.58 25.63 -10.58
CA PHE A 72 -17.26 25.01 -10.61
C PHE A 72 -16.46 25.34 -9.34
N CYS A 73 -16.45 26.62 -8.93
CA CYS A 73 -15.82 27.03 -7.67
C CYS A 73 -16.50 26.35 -6.48
N GLY A 74 -17.84 26.29 -6.45
CA GLY A 74 -18.59 25.58 -5.41
C GLY A 74 -18.21 24.10 -5.34
N GLN A 75 -18.16 23.40 -6.48
CA GLN A 75 -17.71 22.01 -6.52
C GLN A 75 -16.26 21.84 -6.03
N MET A 76 -15.36 22.77 -6.35
CA MET A 76 -13.99 22.73 -5.83
C MET A 76 -13.94 22.95 -4.32
N ASP A 77 -14.70 23.91 -3.80
CA ASP A 77 -14.78 24.19 -2.36
C ASP A 77 -15.40 23.00 -1.60
N ASP A 78 -16.41 22.33 -2.18
CA ASP A 78 -16.99 21.10 -1.64
C ASP A 78 -15.97 19.97 -1.61
N MET A 79 -15.21 19.76 -2.70
CA MET A 79 -14.12 18.78 -2.76
C MET A 79 -13.03 19.05 -1.73
N LEU A 80 -12.72 20.32 -1.45
CA LEU A 80 -11.73 20.73 -0.46
C LEU A 80 -12.23 20.57 0.99
N SER A 81 -13.55 20.63 1.22
CA SER A 81 -14.16 20.65 2.56
C SER A 81 -14.58 19.26 3.08
N GLU A 82 -14.03 18.19 2.53
CA GLU A 82 -14.24 16.77 2.91
C GLU A 82 -15.69 16.26 2.80
N ASN A 83 -16.63 17.10 2.36
CA ASN A 83 -18.05 16.77 2.32
C ASN A 83 -18.55 16.65 0.88
N MET A 84 -18.85 15.40 0.51
CA MET A 84 -19.59 14.92 -0.68
C MET A 84 -18.76 14.44 -1.87
N GLN A 85 -19.16 13.25 -2.35
CA GLN A 85 -18.83 12.78 -3.68
C GLN A 85 -19.36 13.77 -4.74
N PRO A 86 -18.58 14.04 -5.80
CA PRO A 86 -19.03 14.91 -6.87
C PRO A 86 -20.32 14.36 -7.49
N LYS A 87 -21.41 15.14 -7.41
CA LYS A 87 -22.66 14.81 -8.10
C LYS A 87 -22.39 14.73 -9.60
N GLN A 88 -22.56 13.53 -10.17
CA GLN A 88 -22.56 13.33 -11.61
C GLN A 88 -23.68 14.18 -12.22
N THR A 89 -23.30 15.24 -12.92
CA THR A 89 -24.25 16.00 -13.72
C THR A 89 -24.48 15.21 -15.00
N VAL A 90 -25.64 14.57 -15.08
CA VAL A 90 -26.08 13.78 -16.23
C VAL A 90 -26.37 14.72 -17.41
N GLU A 91 -25.91 14.30 -18.60
CA GLU A 91 -26.34 14.74 -19.93
C GLU A 91 -26.09 16.21 -20.31
N GLU A 92 -24.94 16.46 -20.94
CA GLU A 92 -24.84 17.33 -22.12
C GLU A 92 -23.51 17.03 -22.82
N GLU A 93 -23.52 16.70 -24.12
CA GLU A 93 -22.32 16.55 -24.97
C GLU A 93 -21.62 17.91 -25.17
N ASN A 94 -21.07 18.46 -24.09
CA ASN A 94 -20.42 19.75 -24.07
C ASN A 94 -19.01 19.64 -23.46
N LEU A 95 -18.11 20.55 -23.85
CA LEU A 95 -16.76 20.69 -23.27
C LEU A 95 -16.79 20.73 -21.73
N PHE A 96 -17.87 21.29 -21.16
CA PHE A 96 -18.12 21.39 -19.72
C PHE A 96 -18.22 20.03 -19.02
N TYR A 97 -18.89 19.05 -19.65
CA TYR A 97 -18.97 17.69 -19.11
C TYR A 97 -17.57 17.06 -19.04
N LYS A 98 -16.75 17.23 -20.09
CA LYS A 98 -15.38 16.70 -20.10
C LYS A 98 -14.51 17.27 -18.97
N ILE A 99 -14.69 18.55 -18.64
CA ILE A 99 -13.98 19.21 -17.54
C ILE A 99 -14.44 18.64 -16.19
N ASN A 100 -15.75 18.58 -15.96
CA ASN A 100 -16.31 18.04 -14.72
C ASN A 100 -15.95 16.56 -14.51
N TYR A 101 -15.99 15.75 -15.56
CA TYR A 101 -15.57 14.35 -15.49
C TYR A 101 -14.10 14.20 -15.12
N ARG A 102 -13.20 15.00 -15.74
CA ARG A 102 -11.77 14.97 -15.41
C ARG A 102 -11.51 15.44 -13.97
N LEU A 103 -12.26 16.42 -13.49
CA LEU A 103 -12.18 16.88 -12.11
C LEU A 103 -12.65 15.80 -11.13
N GLY A 104 -13.75 15.11 -11.43
CA GLY A 104 -14.23 13.98 -10.65
C GLY A 104 -13.18 12.87 -10.55
N ARG A 105 -12.57 12.47 -11.67
CA ARG A 105 -11.46 11.49 -11.64
C ARG A 105 -10.24 11.96 -10.85
N LEU A 106 -9.90 13.25 -10.94
CA LEU A 106 -8.80 13.80 -10.14
C LEU A 106 -9.12 13.71 -8.64
N TYR A 107 -10.35 14.04 -8.26
CA TYR A 107 -10.82 13.91 -6.88
C TYR A 107 -10.77 12.46 -6.39
N GLU A 108 -11.21 11.50 -7.20
CA GLU A 108 -11.13 10.06 -6.88
C GLU A 108 -9.67 9.63 -6.61
N VAL A 109 -8.74 9.97 -7.52
CA VAL A 109 -7.30 9.66 -7.33
C VAL A 109 -6.72 10.36 -6.10
N MET A 110 -7.11 11.61 -5.84
CA MET A 110 -6.69 12.33 -4.64
C MET A 110 -7.22 11.69 -3.36
N GLN A 111 -8.47 11.22 -3.37
CA GLN A 111 -9.08 10.55 -2.23
C GLN A 111 -8.45 9.17 -1.99
N GLU A 112 -8.16 8.41 -3.05
CA GLU A 112 -7.40 7.16 -2.96
C GLU A 112 -6.01 7.40 -2.36
N ASN A 113 -5.27 8.40 -2.85
CA ASN A 113 -3.96 8.76 -2.30
C ASN A 113 -4.04 9.24 -0.85
N LYS A 114 -5.08 10.00 -0.48
CA LYS A 114 -5.29 10.42 0.91
C LYS A 114 -5.54 9.21 1.81
N ASN A 115 -6.39 8.29 1.37
CA ASN A 115 -6.69 7.06 2.10
C ASN A 115 -5.43 6.16 2.21
N SER A 116 -4.61 6.07 1.16
CA SER A 116 -3.35 5.32 1.20
C SER A 116 -2.36 5.93 2.19
N ILE A 117 -2.18 7.26 2.18
CA ILE A 117 -1.32 7.96 3.15
C ILE A 117 -1.83 7.77 4.58
N ALA A 118 -3.14 7.88 4.80
CA ALA A 118 -3.72 7.65 6.11
C ALA A 118 -3.49 6.22 6.60
N LYS A 119 -3.61 5.24 5.71
CA LYS A 119 -3.30 3.83 5.99
C LYS A 119 -1.82 3.63 6.31
N GLU A 120 -0.90 4.11 5.48
CA GLU A 120 0.54 4.04 5.73
C GLU A 120 0.93 4.66 7.08
N ARG A 121 0.30 5.80 7.43
CA ARG A 121 0.52 6.44 8.73
C ARG A 121 0.01 5.59 9.89
N ALA A 122 -1.15 4.96 9.76
CA ALA A 122 -1.70 4.06 10.77
C ALA A 122 -0.80 2.83 10.94
N ASP A 123 -0.39 2.20 9.83
CA ASP A 123 0.51 1.04 9.81
C ASP A 123 1.87 1.38 10.47
N LEU A 124 2.40 2.58 10.23
CA LEU A 124 3.64 3.06 10.88
C LEU A 124 3.47 3.28 12.39
N GLN A 125 2.32 3.81 12.82
CA GLN A 125 2.03 4.00 14.24
C GLN A 125 1.89 2.66 14.98
N GLU A 126 1.22 1.69 14.37
CA GLU A 126 1.11 0.31 14.88
C GLU A 126 2.51 -0.31 15.00
N LEU A 127 3.33 -0.21 13.95
CA LEU A 127 4.70 -0.72 13.96
C LEU A 127 5.56 -0.11 15.09
N ILE A 128 5.55 1.21 15.27
CA ILE A 128 6.32 1.87 16.33
C ILE A 128 5.86 1.42 17.71
N SER A 129 4.53 1.27 17.89
CA SER A 129 3.96 0.78 19.14
C SER A 129 4.43 -0.64 19.45
N ASP A 130 4.33 -1.55 18.48
CA ASP A 130 4.71 -2.96 18.65
C ASP A 130 6.21 -3.11 18.96
N ILE A 131 7.06 -2.40 18.22
CA ILE A 131 8.51 -2.38 18.48
C ILE A 131 8.78 -1.91 19.92
N SER A 132 8.12 -0.84 20.35
CA SER A 132 8.28 -0.31 21.69
C SER A 132 7.93 -1.35 22.76
N HIS A 133 6.84 -2.10 22.56
CA HIS A 133 6.46 -3.19 23.45
C HIS A 133 7.49 -4.33 23.46
N GLN A 134 7.91 -4.80 22.28
CA GLN A 134 8.85 -5.91 22.14
C GLN A 134 10.25 -5.58 22.66
N VAL A 135 10.66 -4.30 22.65
CA VAL A 135 11.93 -3.84 23.22
C VAL A 135 11.82 -3.61 24.73
N LYS A 136 10.70 -3.07 25.23
CA LYS A 136 10.55 -2.70 26.64
C LYS A 136 10.63 -3.90 27.57
N THR A 137 10.03 -5.04 27.20
CA THR A 137 10.00 -6.27 28.00
C THR A 137 11.40 -6.85 28.30
N PRO A 138 12.24 -7.17 27.29
CA PRO A 138 13.58 -7.69 27.55
C PRO A 138 14.47 -6.68 28.30
N ILE A 139 14.35 -5.37 28.03
CA ILE A 139 15.09 -4.34 28.77
C ILE A 139 14.66 -4.28 30.24
N ALA A 140 13.36 -4.39 30.54
CA ALA A 140 12.87 -4.41 31.91
C ALA A 140 13.39 -5.64 32.67
N ASN A 141 13.37 -6.81 32.02
CA ASN A 141 13.91 -8.04 32.59
C ASN A 141 15.42 -7.93 32.86
N LEU A 142 16.20 -7.38 31.92
CA LEU A 142 17.63 -7.13 32.11
C LEU A 142 17.90 -6.21 33.29
N LYS A 143 17.14 -5.10 33.41
CA LYS A 143 17.26 -4.17 34.55
C LYS A 143 16.93 -4.85 35.88
N MET A 144 15.87 -5.65 35.92
CA MET A 144 15.46 -6.37 37.13
C MET A 144 16.53 -7.38 37.58
N ILE A 145 17.05 -8.18 36.64
CA ILE A 145 18.11 -9.15 36.95
C ILE A 145 19.37 -8.43 37.44
N ASN A 146 19.76 -7.35 36.77
CA ASN A 146 20.94 -6.58 37.15
C ASN A 146 20.81 -5.94 38.54
N ASN A 147 19.67 -5.32 38.85
CA ASN A 147 19.39 -4.78 40.18
C ASN A 147 19.42 -5.88 41.25
N THR A 148 18.86 -7.05 40.95
CA THR A 148 18.86 -8.19 41.88
C THR A 148 20.28 -8.66 42.20
N LEU A 149 21.14 -8.75 41.19
CA LEU A 149 22.56 -9.13 41.33
C LEU A 149 23.40 -8.06 42.04
N LEU A 150 23.04 -6.78 41.93
CA LEU A 150 23.74 -5.67 42.58
C LEU A 150 23.33 -5.49 44.06
N GLU A 151 22.05 -5.68 44.37
CA GLU A 151 21.48 -5.37 45.69
C GLU A 151 21.47 -6.56 46.66
N ASN A 152 21.53 -7.80 46.16
CA ASN A 152 21.39 -9.01 46.98
C ASN A 152 22.60 -9.94 46.86
N GLU A 153 22.95 -10.61 47.95
CA GLU A 153 23.89 -11.74 47.90
C GLU A 153 23.20 -12.96 47.26
N VAL A 154 23.49 -13.18 45.98
CA VAL A 154 22.95 -14.30 45.21
C VAL A 154 23.96 -15.46 45.22
N PRO A 155 23.56 -16.70 45.55
CA PRO A 155 24.44 -17.86 45.48
C PRO A 155 25.05 -18.06 44.08
N PRO A 156 26.29 -18.56 43.95
CA PRO A 156 26.98 -18.70 42.65
C PRO A 156 26.18 -19.45 41.58
N GLN A 157 25.40 -20.45 41.98
CA GLN A 157 24.56 -21.22 41.05
C GLN A 157 23.43 -20.37 40.46
N LYS A 158 22.74 -19.57 41.29
CA LYS A 158 21.70 -18.63 40.82
C LYS A 158 22.28 -17.45 40.04
N GLN A 159 23.51 -17.02 40.35
CA GLN A 159 24.19 -16.02 39.52
C GLN A 159 24.37 -16.51 38.08
N LYS A 160 24.78 -17.77 37.90
CA LYS A 160 24.92 -18.38 36.57
C LYS A 160 23.57 -18.46 35.83
N GLU A 161 22.49 -18.82 36.53
CA GLU A 161 21.14 -18.82 35.97
C GLU A 161 20.73 -17.40 35.52
N PHE A 162 20.96 -16.39 36.36
CA PHE A 162 20.68 -14.99 36.01
C PHE A 162 21.50 -14.49 34.82
N LEU A 163 22.79 -14.80 34.74
CA LEU A 163 23.64 -14.46 33.59
C LEU A 163 23.15 -15.14 32.31
N THR A 164 22.73 -16.41 32.40
CA THR A 164 22.16 -17.15 31.27
C THR A 164 20.84 -16.53 30.81
N ALA A 165 19.99 -16.12 31.75
CA ALA A 165 18.76 -15.40 31.46
C ALA A 165 19.03 -14.04 30.79
N GLN A 166 20.03 -13.28 31.26
CA GLN A 166 20.44 -12.03 30.60
C GLN A 166 20.91 -12.25 29.17
N ALA A 167 21.76 -13.26 28.94
CA ALA A 167 22.23 -13.61 27.60
C ALA A 167 21.04 -13.89 26.65
N SER A 168 20.06 -14.68 27.10
CA SER A 168 18.84 -14.94 26.32
C SER A 168 18.03 -13.67 26.00
N GLN A 169 17.93 -12.70 26.93
CA GLN A 169 17.24 -11.43 26.64
C GLN A 169 18.03 -10.56 25.64
N LEU A 170 19.36 -10.60 25.67
CA LEU A 170 20.21 -9.90 24.69
C LEU A 170 20.08 -10.54 23.30
N ASP A 171 20.09 -11.87 23.21
CA ASP A 171 19.90 -12.59 21.96
C ASP A 171 18.52 -12.27 21.33
N LYS A 172 17.47 -12.14 22.16
CA LYS A 172 16.14 -11.69 21.71
C LYS A 172 16.19 -10.28 21.13
N LEU A 173 16.88 -9.34 21.78
CA LEU A 173 17.03 -7.97 21.28
C LEU A 173 17.84 -7.92 19.97
N ASP A 174 18.91 -8.71 19.84
CA ASP A 174 19.68 -8.79 18.61
C ASP A 174 18.83 -9.37 17.47
N PHE A 175 18.12 -10.48 17.71
CA PHE A 175 17.21 -11.06 16.72
C PHE A 175 16.14 -10.05 16.26
N LEU A 176 15.53 -9.30 17.20
CA LEU A 176 14.58 -8.23 16.86
C LEU A 176 15.22 -7.19 15.94
N MET A 177 16.40 -6.68 16.28
CA MET A 177 17.10 -5.67 15.50
C MET A 177 17.46 -6.18 14.10
N GLN A 178 17.97 -7.41 13.98
CA GLN A 178 18.29 -8.02 12.69
C GLN A 178 17.04 -8.21 11.83
N ALA A 179 15.94 -8.70 12.42
CA ALA A 179 14.68 -8.88 11.73
C ALA A 179 14.09 -7.54 11.25
N MET A 180 14.21 -6.48 12.05
CA MET A 180 13.79 -5.13 11.66
C MET A 180 14.62 -4.58 10.50
N ILE A 181 15.94 -4.73 10.53
CA ILE A 181 16.82 -4.28 9.45
C ILE A 181 16.51 -5.03 8.16
N LYS A 182 16.32 -6.36 8.22
CA LYS A 182 15.95 -7.18 7.07
C LYS A 182 14.61 -6.73 6.49
N THR A 183 13.59 -6.58 7.35
CA THR A 183 12.25 -6.16 6.95
C THR A 183 12.25 -4.78 6.30
N SER A 184 12.84 -3.78 6.97
CA SER A 184 12.92 -2.42 6.46
C SER A 184 13.62 -2.34 5.10
N ARG A 185 14.72 -3.08 4.92
CA ARG A 185 15.45 -3.11 3.66
C ARG A 185 14.69 -3.83 2.54
N LEU A 186 13.83 -4.79 2.85
CA LEU A 186 12.95 -5.45 1.88
C LEU A 186 11.81 -4.52 1.46
N GLU A 187 11.14 -3.86 2.41
CA GLU A 187 10.02 -2.95 2.14
C GLU A 187 10.43 -1.72 1.34
N THR A 188 11.62 -1.17 1.62
CA THR A 188 12.15 0.00 0.91
C THR A 188 12.71 -0.34 -0.48
N GLY A 189 12.70 -1.61 -0.88
CA GLY A 189 13.28 -2.09 -2.14
C GLY A 189 14.81 -1.94 -2.22
N VAL A 190 15.47 -1.60 -1.11
CA VAL A 190 16.94 -1.49 -1.02
C VAL A 190 17.59 -2.86 -1.25
N ILE A 191 16.93 -3.92 -0.79
CA ILE A 191 17.26 -5.29 -1.19
C ILE A 191 16.56 -5.58 -2.51
N SER A 192 17.33 -5.66 -3.59
CA SER A 192 16.87 -6.25 -4.84
C SER A 192 17.01 -7.77 -4.76
N LEU A 193 15.91 -8.50 -4.96
CA LEU A 193 15.91 -9.96 -5.03
C LEU A 193 16.48 -10.40 -6.38
N GLU A 194 17.57 -11.18 -6.36
CA GLU A 194 18.17 -11.74 -7.57
C GLU A 194 17.55 -13.11 -7.88
N GLN A 195 16.35 -13.10 -8.44
CA GLN A 195 15.69 -14.33 -8.86
C GLN A 195 16.43 -14.98 -10.03
N LYS A 196 16.82 -16.24 -9.85
CA LYS A 196 17.46 -17.06 -10.88
C LYS A 196 16.67 -18.36 -11.03
N GLN A 197 16.62 -18.91 -12.23
CA GLN A 197 16.13 -20.27 -12.45
C GLN A 197 17.20 -21.22 -11.89
N GLN A 198 16.90 -21.89 -10.79
CA GLN A 198 17.86 -22.77 -10.12
C GLN A 198 17.16 -23.85 -9.28
N PRO A 199 17.84 -24.95 -8.93
CA PRO A 199 17.28 -26.04 -8.15
C PRO A 199 16.81 -25.57 -6.77
N VAL A 200 15.63 -26.01 -6.35
CA VAL A 200 15.09 -25.74 -5.01
C VAL A 200 15.82 -26.56 -3.93
N TYR A 201 16.39 -27.70 -4.31
CA TYR A 201 17.07 -28.63 -3.41
C TYR A 201 18.14 -27.95 -2.54
N ASP A 202 19.09 -27.23 -3.16
CA ASP A 202 20.17 -26.53 -2.43
C ASP A 202 19.63 -25.47 -1.45
N THR A 203 18.56 -24.78 -1.86
CA THR A 203 17.91 -23.73 -1.06
C THR A 203 17.21 -24.33 0.15
N LEU A 204 16.54 -25.46 -0.02
CA LEU A 204 15.90 -26.18 1.07
C LEU A 204 16.94 -26.80 2.02
N ALA A 205 18.01 -27.38 1.49
CA ALA A 205 19.12 -27.93 2.28
C ALA A 205 19.76 -26.87 3.18
N ALA A 206 19.99 -25.66 2.66
CA ALA A 206 20.50 -24.54 3.45
C ALA A 206 19.57 -24.15 4.61
N ALA A 207 18.25 -24.15 4.38
CA ALA A 207 17.27 -23.86 5.42
C ALA A 207 17.21 -24.97 6.49
N LEU A 208 17.24 -26.24 6.08
CA LEU A 208 17.24 -27.40 6.97
C LEU A 208 18.50 -27.47 7.85
N GLY A 209 19.64 -27.03 7.34
CA GLY A 209 20.88 -26.95 8.13
C GLY A 209 20.73 -26.09 9.38
N GLY A 210 19.86 -25.06 9.35
CA GLY A 210 19.62 -24.16 10.48
C GLY A 210 18.76 -24.76 11.59
N ILE A 211 17.94 -25.77 11.31
CA ILE A 211 16.98 -26.33 12.29
C ILE A 211 17.43 -27.65 12.91
N LEU A 212 18.44 -28.31 12.31
CA LEU A 212 18.88 -29.67 12.64
C LEU A 212 19.21 -29.84 14.14
N LEU A 213 20.02 -28.95 14.72
CA LEU A 213 20.41 -29.03 16.13
C LEU A 213 19.21 -28.92 17.09
N ASN A 214 18.25 -28.06 16.78
CA ASN A 214 17.07 -27.86 17.61
C ASN A 214 16.05 -28.99 17.46
N ALA A 215 15.91 -29.53 16.24
CA ALA A 215 15.11 -30.72 15.96
C ALA A 215 15.67 -31.95 16.70
N GLU A 216 16.98 -32.17 16.65
CA GLU A 216 17.66 -33.28 17.33
C GLU A 216 17.52 -33.20 18.86
N LYS A 217 17.69 -32.00 19.45
CA LYS A 217 17.46 -31.77 20.89
C LYS A 217 16.04 -32.15 21.33
N LYS A 218 15.04 -31.96 20.45
CA LYS A 218 13.66 -32.35 20.68
C LYS A 218 13.33 -33.76 20.18
N GLN A 219 14.28 -34.49 19.61
CA GLN A 219 14.06 -35.81 19.01
C GLN A 219 12.93 -35.79 17.96
N ILE A 220 12.86 -34.72 17.16
CA ILE A 220 11.88 -34.61 16.07
C ILE A 220 12.42 -35.35 14.85
N ASP A 221 11.61 -36.24 14.27
CA ASP A 221 11.93 -36.90 12.99
C ASP A 221 11.67 -35.92 11.83
N VAL A 222 12.70 -35.68 11.00
CA VAL A 222 12.61 -34.75 9.87
C VAL A 222 12.79 -35.53 8.57
N GLN A 223 11.72 -35.63 7.79
CA GLN A 223 11.70 -36.32 6.51
C GLN A 223 11.61 -35.32 5.36
N VAL A 224 12.38 -35.54 4.30
CA VAL A 224 12.46 -34.60 3.17
C VAL A 224 12.37 -35.37 1.85
N GLU A 225 11.36 -35.02 1.06
CA GLU A 225 11.11 -35.52 -0.28
C GLU A 225 11.26 -34.37 -1.28
N CYS A 226 12.48 -34.18 -1.79
CA CYS A 226 12.79 -33.10 -2.74
C CYS A 226 13.51 -33.66 -3.98
N PRO A 227 12.93 -33.54 -5.19
CA PRO A 227 13.63 -33.91 -6.41
C PRO A 227 14.84 -33.00 -6.66
N GLU A 228 16.03 -33.58 -6.89
CA GLU A 228 17.30 -32.84 -7.02
C GLU A 228 17.31 -31.82 -8.18
N HIS A 229 16.54 -32.08 -9.25
CA HIS A 229 16.56 -31.28 -10.48
C HIS A 229 15.28 -30.45 -10.69
N LEU A 230 14.49 -30.22 -9.63
CA LEU A 230 13.31 -29.38 -9.72
C LEU A 230 13.68 -27.90 -9.53
N ASP A 231 13.70 -27.17 -10.66
CA ASP A 231 14.01 -25.75 -10.67
C ASP A 231 12.80 -24.87 -10.40
N ALA A 232 13.03 -23.77 -9.69
CA ALA A 232 12.10 -22.66 -9.54
C ALA A 232 12.82 -21.32 -9.74
N ARG A 233 12.08 -20.28 -10.13
CA ARG A 233 12.61 -18.93 -10.24
C ARG A 233 12.59 -18.24 -8.87
N HIS A 234 13.75 -18.19 -8.22
CA HIS A 234 13.85 -17.66 -6.86
C HIS A 234 15.26 -17.15 -6.53
N ASP A 235 15.36 -16.29 -5.53
CA ASP A 235 16.61 -15.90 -4.88
C ASP A 235 16.95 -16.92 -3.79
N ARG A 236 18.06 -17.64 -3.95
CA ARG A 236 18.49 -18.72 -3.04
C ARG A 236 18.63 -18.24 -1.60
N LYS A 237 19.21 -17.07 -1.38
CA LYS A 237 19.51 -16.56 -0.03
C LYS A 237 18.22 -16.21 0.70
N TRP A 238 17.35 -15.43 0.06
CA TRP A 238 16.12 -14.97 0.69
C TRP A 238 15.09 -16.08 0.80
N THR A 239 14.97 -16.93 -0.21
CA THR A 239 14.07 -18.08 -0.13
C THR A 239 14.50 -19.07 0.95
N SER A 240 15.80 -19.30 1.14
CA SER A 240 16.31 -20.10 2.26
C SER A 240 15.95 -19.48 3.62
N GLU A 241 16.01 -18.15 3.77
CA GLU A 241 15.56 -17.45 4.97
C GLU A 241 14.04 -17.63 5.21
N ALA A 242 13.22 -17.53 4.16
CA ALA A 242 11.78 -17.74 4.27
C ALA A 242 11.44 -19.17 4.71
N LEU A 243 12.07 -20.17 4.09
CA LEU A 243 11.90 -21.59 4.45
C LEU A 243 12.41 -21.87 5.86
N PHE A 244 13.55 -21.30 6.25
CA PHE A 244 14.08 -21.42 7.60
C PHE A 244 13.10 -20.89 8.64
N ASN A 245 12.48 -19.73 8.42
CA ASN A 245 11.49 -19.17 9.35
C ASN A 245 10.26 -20.08 9.53
N ILE A 246 9.84 -20.80 8.48
CA ILE A 246 8.72 -21.75 8.56
C ILE A 246 9.16 -23.04 9.28
N LEU A 247 10.33 -23.58 8.92
CA LEU A 247 10.89 -24.79 9.53
C LEU A 247 11.23 -24.60 11.02
N ASP A 248 11.78 -23.44 11.39
CA ASP A 248 12.08 -23.10 12.78
C ASP A 248 10.80 -23.04 13.62
N ASN A 249 9.70 -22.51 13.06
CA ASN A 249 8.39 -22.57 13.70
C ASN A 249 7.88 -24.01 13.83
N ALA A 250 8.01 -24.83 12.78
CA ALA A 250 7.65 -26.25 12.85
C ALA A 250 8.39 -26.95 14.01
N VAL A 251 9.70 -26.72 14.17
CA VAL A 251 10.48 -27.26 15.30
C VAL A 251 10.04 -26.69 16.64
N LYS A 252 9.77 -25.39 16.72
CA LYS A 252 9.35 -24.72 17.97
C LYS A 252 8.03 -25.23 18.49
N TYR A 253 7.04 -25.42 17.61
CA TYR A 253 5.67 -25.77 17.98
C TYR A 253 5.36 -27.26 17.92
N THR A 254 6.30 -28.07 17.43
CA THR A 254 6.24 -29.54 17.55
C THR A 254 6.75 -29.99 18.92
N PRO A 255 5.96 -30.81 19.66
CA PRO A 255 6.41 -31.46 20.88
C PRO A 255 7.61 -32.39 20.65
N ALA A 256 8.32 -32.74 21.73
CA ALA A 256 9.42 -33.69 21.62
C ALA A 256 8.94 -35.07 21.14
N GLY A 257 9.70 -35.71 20.25
CA GLY A 257 9.32 -36.98 19.61
C GLY A 257 8.31 -36.85 18.46
N GLY A 258 7.93 -35.63 18.06
CA GLY A 258 7.04 -35.39 16.92
C GLY A 258 7.74 -35.54 15.57
N GLN A 259 7.05 -35.13 14.50
CA GLN A 259 7.52 -35.30 13.12
C GLN A 259 7.35 -34.01 12.31
N ILE A 260 8.29 -33.77 11.40
CA ILE A 260 8.23 -32.75 10.37
C ILE A 260 8.48 -33.43 9.02
N HIS A 261 7.57 -33.24 8.08
CA HIS A 261 7.68 -33.77 6.73
C HIS A 261 7.69 -32.63 5.72
N VAL A 262 8.73 -32.59 4.89
CA VAL A 262 8.89 -31.60 3.82
C VAL A 262 8.78 -32.30 2.47
N SER A 263 7.84 -31.88 1.62
CA SER A 263 7.71 -32.39 0.25
C SER A 263 7.75 -31.28 -0.77
N VAL A 264 8.36 -31.56 -1.93
CA VAL A 264 8.50 -30.60 -3.03
C VAL A 264 7.93 -31.18 -4.32
N GLU A 265 6.94 -30.49 -4.89
CA GLU A 265 6.24 -30.90 -6.09
C GLU A 265 6.31 -29.82 -7.18
N GLY A 266 6.55 -30.25 -8.42
CA GLY A 266 6.50 -29.38 -9.59
C GLY A 266 5.10 -29.35 -10.19
N TRP A 267 4.44 -28.20 -10.14
CA TRP A 267 3.17 -27.95 -10.82
C TRP A 267 3.41 -27.22 -12.16
N GLU A 268 2.33 -26.92 -12.89
CA GLU A 268 2.44 -26.28 -14.21
C GLU A 268 3.05 -24.86 -14.12
N MET A 269 2.53 -24.03 -13.22
CA MET A 269 2.96 -22.64 -13.02
C MET A 269 3.88 -22.44 -11.81
N TYR A 270 3.83 -23.35 -10.84
CA TYR A 270 4.51 -23.20 -9.55
C TYR A 270 5.35 -24.42 -9.20
N VAL A 271 6.35 -24.24 -8.35
CA VAL A 271 6.91 -25.27 -7.50
C VAL A 271 6.31 -25.09 -6.12
N LYS A 272 5.69 -26.16 -5.60
CA LYS A 272 5.05 -26.20 -4.30
C LYS A 272 5.97 -26.89 -3.31
N ILE A 273 6.23 -26.25 -2.17
CA ILE A 273 7.01 -26.79 -1.05
C ILE A 273 6.05 -26.87 0.14
N ASP A 274 5.69 -28.07 0.56
CA ASP A 274 4.89 -28.30 1.76
C ASP A 274 5.81 -28.60 2.93
N ILE A 275 5.59 -27.90 4.05
CA ILE A 275 6.23 -28.15 5.34
C ILE A 275 5.11 -28.52 6.31
N ALA A 276 4.97 -29.81 6.60
CA ALA A 276 3.99 -30.36 7.52
C ALA A 276 4.63 -30.70 8.86
N ASP A 277 3.99 -30.33 9.96
CA ASP A 277 4.40 -30.62 11.33
C ASP A 277 3.29 -31.32 12.10
N THR A 278 3.66 -32.12 13.12
CA THR A 278 2.70 -32.74 14.06
C THR A 278 2.58 -31.94 15.35
N GLY A 279 2.65 -30.61 15.25
CA GLY A 279 2.64 -29.70 16.40
C GLY A 279 1.26 -29.45 16.99
N ILE A 280 1.18 -28.40 17.79
CA ILE A 280 -0.04 -28.00 18.51
C ILE A 280 -1.21 -27.57 17.58
N GLY A 281 -0.92 -27.27 16.32
CA GLY A 281 -1.88 -26.75 15.36
C GLY A 281 -2.33 -25.31 15.65
N ILE A 282 -3.13 -24.75 14.73
CA ILE A 282 -3.53 -23.34 14.70
C ILE A 282 -5.04 -23.30 14.43
N SER A 283 -5.78 -22.56 15.25
CA SER A 283 -7.21 -22.40 15.07
C SER A 283 -7.52 -21.68 13.76
N GLU A 284 -8.64 -22.02 13.10
CA GLU A 284 -9.04 -21.43 11.83
C GLU A 284 -9.11 -19.89 11.89
N GLN A 285 -9.54 -19.34 13.03
CA GLN A 285 -9.66 -17.91 13.27
C GLN A 285 -8.31 -17.18 13.28
N HIS A 286 -7.22 -17.89 13.58
CA HIS A 286 -5.87 -17.33 13.69
C HIS A 286 -4.99 -17.57 12.46
N GLN A 287 -5.36 -18.49 11.58
CA GLN A 287 -4.57 -18.83 10.38
C GLN A 287 -4.30 -17.64 9.44
N GLY A 288 -5.19 -16.63 9.41
CA GLY A 288 -4.95 -15.38 8.67
C GLY A 288 -4.04 -14.39 9.40
N THR A 289 -4.06 -14.40 10.74
CA THR A 289 -3.36 -13.41 11.58
C THR A 289 -1.93 -13.82 11.94
N ILE A 290 -1.57 -15.10 11.88
CA ILE A 290 -0.20 -15.59 12.16
C ILE A 290 0.89 -14.97 11.29
N PHE A 291 0.51 -14.41 10.14
CA PHE A 291 1.43 -13.72 9.24
C PHE A 291 1.53 -12.20 9.53
N LYS A 292 0.82 -11.66 10.52
CA LYS A 292 0.99 -10.27 10.95
C LYS A 292 2.29 -10.12 11.73
N ARG A 293 2.89 -8.93 11.66
CA ARG A 293 4.09 -8.60 12.46
C ARG A 293 3.77 -8.72 13.94
N PHE A 294 4.72 -9.21 14.71
CA PHE A 294 4.67 -9.30 16.18
C PHE A 294 3.52 -10.13 16.75
N TYR A 295 2.75 -10.81 15.90
CA TYR A 295 1.65 -11.64 16.34
C TYR A 295 2.17 -12.92 16.98
N ARG A 296 1.64 -13.23 18.15
CA ARG A 296 1.85 -14.48 18.89
C ARG A 296 0.55 -14.83 19.60
N GLU A 297 0.16 -16.11 19.59
CA GLU A 297 -0.97 -16.56 20.39
C GLU A 297 -0.60 -16.57 21.87
N ASP A 298 -1.54 -16.19 22.75
CA ASP A 298 -1.34 -16.17 24.19
C ASP A 298 -0.97 -17.58 24.74
N ALA A 299 -1.53 -18.63 24.12
CA ALA A 299 -1.28 -20.02 24.49
C ALA A 299 0.18 -20.49 24.29
N VAL A 300 0.98 -19.75 23.51
CA VAL A 300 2.39 -20.08 23.22
C VAL A 300 3.35 -19.02 23.74
N HIS A 301 2.96 -18.24 24.75
CA HIS A 301 3.79 -17.17 25.30
C HIS A 301 5.17 -17.67 25.80
N ASP A 302 5.22 -18.89 26.35
CA ASP A 302 6.44 -19.49 26.90
C ASP A 302 7.43 -20.02 25.85
N VAL A 303 7.03 -20.08 24.58
CA VAL A 303 7.93 -20.46 23.48
C VAL A 303 8.75 -19.24 23.04
N ASP A 304 10.05 -19.40 22.79
CA ASP A 304 10.87 -18.28 22.34
C ASP A 304 10.52 -17.82 20.92
N GLY A 305 10.18 -16.53 20.76
CA GLY A 305 9.90 -15.92 19.46
C GLY A 305 9.40 -14.48 19.56
N ILE A 306 9.55 -13.72 18.47
CA ILE A 306 9.15 -12.30 18.40
C ILE A 306 7.96 -12.07 17.46
N GLY A 307 7.53 -13.09 16.71
CA GLY A 307 6.36 -12.98 15.80
C GLY A 307 6.66 -12.27 14.47
N ILE A 308 7.93 -12.18 14.06
CA ILE A 308 8.31 -11.57 12.76
C ILE A 308 8.57 -12.63 11.68
N GLY A 309 8.94 -13.86 12.05
CA GLY A 309 9.43 -14.88 11.10
C GLY A 309 8.45 -15.19 9.96
N LEU A 310 7.18 -15.49 10.27
CA LEU A 310 6.17 -15.78 9.24
C LEU A 310 5.82 -14.56 8.39
N TYR A 311 5.78 -13.38 9.00
CA TYR A 311 5.60 -12.13 8.27
C TYR A 311 6.72 -11.96 7.22
N LEU A 312 7.98 -12.10 7.65
CA LEU A 312 9.15 -12.00 6.77
C LEU A 312 9.13 -13.07 5.67
N ALA A 313 8.80 -14.32 6.01
CA ALA A 313 8.67 -15.39 5.03
C ALA A 313 7.63 -15.05 3.96
N ARG A 314 6.46 -14.53 4.35
CA ARG A 314 5.40 -14.12 3.42
C ARG A 314 5.84 -12.97 2.52
N GLU A 315 6.49 -11.94 3.06
CA GLU A 315 7.00 -10.83 2.26
C GLU A 315 8.02 -11.29 1.23
N ILE A 316 9.01 -12.10 1.63
CA ILE A 316 10.04 -12.63 0.73
C ILE A 316 9.39 -13.40 -0.42
N VAL A 317 8.48 -14.32 -0.11
CA VAL A 317 7.81 -15.14 -1.13
C VAL A 317 6.94 -14.27 -2.04
N THR A 318 6.22 -13.29 -1.49
CA THR A 318 5.34 -12.38 -2.24
C THR A 318 6.12 -11.47 -3.18
N LEU A 319 7.25 -10.91 -2.73
CA LEU A 319 8.15 -10.10 -3.56
C LEU A 319 8.76 -10.90 -4.73
N GLN A 320 8.74 -12.24 -4.64
CA GLN A 320 9.14 -13.13 -5.72
C GLN A 320 7.99 -13.57 -6.64
N GLY A 321 6.78 -13.03 -6.46
CA GLY A 321 5.59 -13.42 -7.22
C GLY A 321 4.97 -14.75 -6.78
N GLY A 322 5.44 -15.31 -5.67
CA GLY A 322 4.89 -16.49 -5.02
C GLY A 322 3.84 -16.15 -3.97
N TYR A 323 3.35 -17.17 -3.26
CA TYR A 323 2.50 -16.98 -2.08
C TYR A 323 2.66 -18.13 -1.08
N ILE A 324 2.16 -17.95 0.15
CA ILE A 324 2.15 -18.97 1.20
C ILE A 324 0.70 -19.26 1.60
N ARG A 325 0.35 -20.53 1.76
CA ARG A 325 -0.90 -21.00 2.33
C ARG A 325 -0.63 -21.80 3.60
N VAL A 326 -1.55 -21.75 4.56
CA VAL A 326 -1.55 -22.63 5.73
C VAL A 326 -2.84 -23.44 5.76
N VAL A 327 -2.73 -24.70 6.17
CA VAL A 327 -3.86 -25.54 6.58
C VAL A 327 -3.46 -26.15 7.92
N SER A 328 -4.31 -26.02 8.94
CA SER A 328 -3.99 -26.51 10.27
C SER A 328 -5.24 -26.88 11.04
N GLU A 329 -5.11 -27.82 11.96
CA GLU A 329 -6.14 -28.21 12.92
C GLU A 329 -5.50 -28.34 14.31
N VAL A 330 -6.18 -27.77 15.32
CA VAL A 330 -5.70 -27.79 16.71
C VAL A 330 -5.50 -29.23 17.19
N GLY A 331 -4.30 -29.51 17.69
CA GLY A 331 -3.88 -30.83 18.18
C GLY A 331 -3.45 -31.83 17.09
N LYS A 332 -3.53 -31.47 15.80
CA LYS A 332 -3.09 -32.33 14.68
C LYS A 332 -1.90 -31.78 13.89
N GLY A 333 -1.46 -30.56 14.20
CA GLY A 333 -0.34 -29.90 13.55
C GLY A 333 -0.75 -28.98 12.41
N SER A 334 0.22 -28.61 11.58
CA SER A 334 0.05 -27.61 10.52
C SER A 334 0.75 -28.02 9.24
N THR A 335 0.28 -27.51 8.12
CA THR A 335 0.96 -27.61 6.83
C THR A 335 1.07 -26.22 6.22
N PHE A 336 2.30 -25.75 6.05
CA PHE A 336 2.62 -24.52 5.36
C PHE A 336 3.07 -24.85 3.93
N SER A 337 2.29 -24.38 2.95
CA SER A 337 2.56 -24.57 1.53
C SER A 337 3.14 -23.29 0.94
N VAL A 338 4.39 -23.33 0.49
CA VAL A 338 5.07 -22.23 -0.21
C VAL A 338 5.01 -22.49 -1.71
N PHE A 339 4.54 -21.50 -2.46
CA PHE A 339 4.43 -21.56 -3.92
C PHE A 339 5.41 -20.58 -4.55
N LEU A 340 6.36 -21.08 -5.34
CA LEU A 340 7.34 -20.29 -6.09
C LEU A 340 7.05 -20.42 -7.59
N LEU A 341 7.25 -19.36 -8.37
CA LEU A 341 7.06 -19.43 -9.82
C LEU A 341 8.04 -20.44 -10.44
N ARG A 342 7.53 -21.29 -11.34
CA ARG A 342 8.37 -22.30 -12.01
C ARG A 342 9.25 -21.71 -13.11
N LYS A 343 8.82 -20.62 -13.77
CA LYS A 343 9.55 -19.92 -14.86
C LYS A 343 9.32 -18.41 -14.79
#